data_AF-A0A1V5XX19-F1
#
_entry.id   AF-A0A1V5XX19-F1
#
_cell.length_a   1.000
_cell.length_b   1.000
_cell.length_c   1.000
_cell.angle_alpha   90.00
_cell.angle_beta   90.00
_cell.angle_gamma   90.00
#
_symmetry.space_group_name_H-M   'P 1'
#
loop_
_entity.id
_entity.type
_entity.pdbx_description
1 polymer ?
#
loop_
_entity_poly.entity_id
_entity_poly.type
_entity_poly.pdbx_seq_one_letter_code
_entity_poly.pdbx_strand_id
1 'polypeptide(L)'
;MLEALLIWFVFTGGLSALGVLLARGHPLSALTALMVAWMTTLNPFVAAGWFAGMVEAWKIKPTVKDLKSLASADSFSQMLENRLFKVIWVAALSNLGAMAGTFAGIYLIWKTMGLDIEALLQQILASVF
;
A
#
# COMPACT_ATOMS: atom_id res chain seq x y z
N MET A 1 7.35 21.47 6.75
CA MET A 1 6.43 20.98 5.69
C MET A 1 7.08 19.96 4.76
N LEU A 2 8.27 20.24 4.19
CA LEU A 2 8.96 19.29 3.31
C LEU A 2 9.29 17.94 3.99
N GLU A 3 9.72 17.97 5.25
CA GLU A 3 10.04 16.76 6.02
C GLU A 3 8.83 15.82 6.19
N ALA A 4 7.65 16.37 6.43
CA ALA A 4 6.43 15.58 6.57
C ALA A 4 6.04 14.90 5.25
N LEU A 5 6.24 15.57 4.10
CA LEU A 5 6.03 14.98 2.79
C LEU A 5 7.03 13.85 2.50
N LEU A 6 8.29 14.01 2.91
CA LEU A 6 9.30 12.96 2.78
C LEU A 6 8.98 11.76 3.67
N ILE A 7 8.61 11.97 4.93
CA ILE A 7 8.17 10.90 5.84
C ILE A 7 6.96 10.19 5.24
N TRP A 8 5.97 10.95 4.76
CA TRP A 8 4.78 10.39 4.13
C TRP A 8 5.14 9.51 2.93
N PHE A 9 5.94 10.04 2.00
CA PHE A 9 6.37 9.34 0.80
C PHE A 9 7.14 8.05 1.12
N VAL A 10 8.11 8.14 2.04
CA VAL A 10 8.98 7.01 2.40
C VAL A 10 8.19 5.91 3.11
N PHE A 11 7.30 6.25 4.03
CA PHE A 11 6.53 5.25 4.76
C PHE A 11 5.44 4.62 3.90
N THR A 12 4.61 5.42 3.22
CA THR A 12 3.53 4.89 2.37
C THR A 12 4.07 4.14 1.16
N GLY A 13 5.02 4.73 0.44
CA GLY A 13 5.67 4.13 -0.73
C GLY A 13 6.60 2.97 -0.36
N GLY A 14 7.46 3.16 0.62
CA GLY A 14 8.42 2.14 1.05
C GLY A 14 7.73 0.90 1.59
N LEU A 15 6.75 1.05 2.49
CA LEU A 15 6.02 -0.12 3.03
C LEU A 15 5.14 -0.79 1.98
N SER A 16 4.56 -0.02 1.05
CA SER A 16 3.81 -0.62 -0.07
C SER A 16 4.73 -1.43 -1.00
N ALA A 17 5.91 -0.89 -1.34
CA ALA A 17 6.92 -1.60 -2.12
C ALA A 17 7.46 -2.84 -1.39
N LEU A 18 7.67 -2.75 -0.08
CA LEU A 18 8.01 -3.90 0.77
C LEU A 18 6.91 -4.96 0.72
N GLY A 19 5.64 -4.58 0.73
CA GLY A 19 4.52 -5.50 0.53
C GLY A 19 4.62 -6.27 -0.79
N VAL A 20 4.97 -5.59 -1.88
CA VAL A 20 5.20 -6.24 -3.19
C VAL A 20 6.39 -7.21 -3.14
N LEU A 21 7.49 -6.82 -2.49
CA LEU A 21 8.67 -7.66 -2.34
C LEU A 21 8.38 -8.90 -1.49
N LEU A 22 7.60 -8.76 -0.41
CA LEU A 22 7.13 -9.88 0.42
C LEU A 22 6.21 -10.82 -0.36
N ALA A 23 5.41 -10.29 -1.28
CA ALA A 23 4.61 -11.10 -2.21
C ALA A 23 5.45 -11.83 -3.25
N ARG A 24 6.78 -11.62 -3.27
CA ARG A 24 7.70 -12.09 -4.31
C ARG A 24 7.29 -11.60 -5.70
N GLY A 25 6.73 -10.39 -5.75
CA GLY A 25 6.35 -9.72 -6.99
C GLY A 25 7.56 -9.20 -7.77
N HIS A 26 7.33 -8.83 -9.01
CA HIS A 26 8.35 -8.29 -9.90
C HIS A 26 8.89 -6.94 -9.38
N PRO A 27 10.20 -6.64 -9.52
CA PRO A 27 10.78 -5.37 -9.06
C PRO A 27 10.10 -4.11 -9.64
N LEU A 28 9.62 -4.19 -10.88
CA LEU A 28 8.85 -3.11 -11.52
C LEU A 28 7.52 -2.83 -10.82
N SER A 29 6.86 -3.86 -10.29
CA SER A 29 5.63 -3.73 -9.51
C SER A 29 5.91 -3.05 -8.17
N ALA A 30 7.06 -3.35 -7.54
CA ALA A 30 7.51 -2.69 -6.32
C ALA A 30 7.84 -1.21 -6.56
N LEU A 31 8.52 -0.89 -7.68
CA LEU A 31 8.80 0.49 -8.06
C LEU A 31 7.50 1.28 -8.33
N THR A 32 6.52 0.63 -8.96
CA THR A 32 5.21 1.23 -9.20
C THR A 32 4.49 1.52 -7.88
N ALA A 33 4.47 0.56 -6.96
CA ALA A 33 3.90 0.75 -5.62
C ALA A 33 4.57 1.91 -4.88
N LEU A 34 5.91 2.01 -4.90
CA LEU A 34 6.67 3.10 -4.29
C LEU A 34 6.23 4.48 -4.80
N MET A 35 6.13 4.62 -6.12
CA MET A 35 5.84 5.90 -6.77
C MET A 35 4.38 6.31 -6.68
N VAL A 36 3.46 5.34 -6.53
CA VAL A 36 2.01 5.59 -6.58
C VAL A 36 1.40 5.65 -5.18
N ALA A 37 1.96 4.96 -4.18
CA ALA A 37 1.35 4.82 -2.87
C ALA A 37 1.04 6.16 -2.18
N TRP A 38 2.02 7.07 -2.10
CA TRP A 38 1.86 8.37 -1.43
C TRP A 38 0.70 9.20 -1.98
N MET A 39 0.44 9.09 -3.28
CA MET A 39 -0.65 9.78 -3.97
C MET A 39 -1.99 9.08 -3.72
N THR A 40 -2.00 7.74 -3.80
CA THR A 40 -3.21 6.93 -3.57
C THR A 40 -3.68 6.95 -2.12
N THR A 41 -2.79 7.06 -1.13
CA THR A 41 -3.18 7.15 0.28
C THR A 41 -3.93 8.44 0.60
N LEU A 42 -3.83 9.47 -0.25
CA LEU A 42 -4.62 10.69 -0.15
C LEU A 42 -6.02 10.54 -0.76
N ASN A 43 -6.23 9.53 -1.62
CA ASN A 43 -7.51 9.27 -2.27
C ASN A 43 -7.98 7.83 -2.01
N PRO A 44 -8.93 7.61 -1.09
CA PRO A 44 -9.36 6.26 -0.70
C PRO A 44 -10.01 5.45 -1.83
N PHE A 45 -10.40 6.08 -2.94
CA PHE A 45 -10.98 5.39 -4.10
C PHE A 45 -9.93 4.69 -4.97
N VAL A 46 -8.65 5.06 -4.84
CA VAL A 46 -7.58 4.55 -5.67
C VAL A 46 -6.55 3.88 -4.78
N ALA A 47 -6.27 2.59 -4.98
CA ALA A 47 -5.31 1.85 -4.15
C ALA A 47 -4.01 1.56 -4.92
N ALA A 48 -2.86 1.74 -4.27
CA ALA A 48 -1.53 1.51 -4.85
C ALA A 48 -1.38 0.10 -5.44
N GLY A 49 -1.99 -0.89 -4.77
CA GLY A 49 -1.96 -2.28 -5.16
C GLY A 49 -2.62 -2.57 -6.51
N TRP A 50 -3.58 -1.76 -6.96
CA TRP A 50 -4.15 -1.92 -8.30
C TRP A 50 -3.12 -1.66 -9.38
N PHE A 51 -2.28 -0.64 -9.22
CA PHE A 51 -1.20 -0.33 -10.16
C PHE A 51 -0.08 -1.36 -10.08
N ALA A 52 0.34 -1.74 -8.87
CA ALA A 52 1.34 -2.78 -8.68
C ALA A 52 0.88 -4.12 -9.27
N GLY A 53 -0.38 -4.51 -9.03
CA GLY A 53 -0.99 -5.71 -9.60
C GLY A 53 -1.13 -5.65 -11.12
N MET A 54 -1.47 -4.49 -11.69
CA MET A 54 -1.54 -4.32 -13.14
C MET A 54 -0.17 -4.49 -13.81
N VAL A 55 0.88 -3.93 -13.22
CA VAL A 55 2.26 -4.12 -13.70
C VAL A 55 2.68 -5.58 -13.54
N GLU A 56 2.34 -6.22 -12.42
CA GLU A 56 2.60 -7.64 -12.21
C GLU A 56 1.90 -8.52 -13.27
N ALA A 57 0.62 -8.23 -13.55
CA ALA A 57 -0.16 -8.92 -14.56
C ALA A 57 0.44 -8.74 -15.95
N TRP A 58 0.96 -7.54 -16.26
CA TRP A 58 1.60 -7.28 -17.53
C TRP A 58 2.92 -8.04 -17.70
N LYS A 59 3.67 -8.24 -16.61
CA LYS A 59 4.92 -9.00 -16.61
C LYS A 59 4.71 -10.51 -16.63
N ILE A 60 3.79 -11.03 -15.82
CA ILE A 60 3.54 -12.48 -15.69
C ILE A 60 2.60 -12.99 -16.80
N LYS A 61 1.72 -12.13 -17.32
CA LYS A 61 0.71 -12.43 -18.35
C LYS A 61 -0.16 -13.65 -17.99
N PRO A 62 -1.01 -13.54 -16.94
CA PRO A 62 -1.90 -14.63 -16.55
C PRO A 62 -2.87 -14.98 -17.68
N THR A 63 -3.16 -16.27 -17.81
CA THR A 63 -4.00 -16.83 -18.88
C THR A 63 -5.34 -17.34 -18.32
N VAL A 64 -6.29 -17.61 -19.21
CA VAL A 64 -7.58 -18.23 -18.84
C VAL A 64 -7.38 -19.60 -18.15
N LYS A 65 -6.30 -20.32 -18.50
CA LYS A 65 -5.94 -21.58 -17.83
C LYS A 65 -5.59 -21.35 -16.37
N ASP A 66 -4.86 -20.27 -16.06
CA ASP A 66 -4.49 -19.90 -14.70
C ASP A 66 -5.75 -19.61 -13.86
N LEU A 67 -6.75 -18.93 -14.44
CA LEU A 67 -8.04 -18.69 -13.77
C LEU A 67 -8.77 -19.98 -13.44
N LYS A 68 -8.84 -20.93 -14.39
CA LYS A 68 -9.45 -22.25 -14.13
C LYS A 68 -8.70 -23.02 -13.06
N SER A 69 -7.37 -23.05 -13.12
CA SER A 69 -6.56 -23.74 -12.11
C SER A 69 -6.62 -23.10 -10.73
N LEU A 70 -6.87 -21.79 -10.64
CA LEU A 70 -7.10 -21.11 -9.36
C LEU A 70 -8.45 -21.50 -8.76
N ALA A 71 -9.48 -21.61 -9.59
CA ALA A 71 -10.81 -22.03 -9.15
C ALA A 71 -10.86 -23.50 -8.69
N SER A 72 -9.96 -24.33 -9.21
CA SER A 72 -9.80 -25.73 -8.80
C SER A 72 -8.71 -25.95 -7.75
N ALA A 73 -8.17 -24.89 -7.14
CA ALA A 73 -7.14 -25.02 -6.12
C ALA A 73 -7.78 -25.31 -4.76
N ASP A 74 -7.38 -26.42 -4.13
CA ASP A 74 -7.96 -26.87 -2.85
C ASP A 74 -7.17 -26.36 -1.63
N SER A 75 -6.01 -25.73 -1.85
CA SER A 75 -5.15 -25.25 -0.77
C SER A 75 -4.49 -23.92 -1.08
N PHE A 76 -4.23 -23.14 -0.03
CA PHE A 76 -3.60 -21.83 -0.14
C PHE A 76 -2.19 -21.90 -0.77
N SER A 77 -1.44 -22.98 -0.52
CA SER A 77 -0.13 -23.19 -1.15
C SER A 77 -0.24 -23.35 -2.67
N GLN A 78 -1.24 -24.10 -3.16
CA GLN A 78 -1.49 -24.24 -4.60
C GLN A 78 -1.95 -22.93 -5.23
N MET A 79 -2.70 -22.11 -4.49
CA MET A 79 -3.06 -20.77 -4.95
C MET A 79 -1.80 -19.90 -5.14
N LEU A 80 -0.85 -19.92 -4.19
CA LEU A 80 0.40 -19.15 -4.30
C LEU A 80 1.28 -19.52 -5.50
N GLU A 81 1.19 -20.76 -5.99
CA GLU A 81 1.88 -21.21 -7.20
C GLU A 81 1.23 -20.68 -8.49
N ASN A 82 -0.03 -20.26 -8.41
CA ASN A 82 -0.79 -19.76 -9.55
C ASN A 82 -0.40 -18.33 -9.92
N ARG A 83 -0.24 -18.09 -11.23
CA ARG A 83 0.14 -16.78 -11.80
C ARG A 83 -0.89 -15.69 -11.55
N LEU A 84 -2.18 -16.00 -11.69
CA LEU A 84 -3.26 -15.06 -11.45
C LEU A 84 -3.36 -14.70 -9.97
N PHE A 85 -3.27 -15.70 -9.09
CA PHE A 85 -3.29 -15.44 -7.66
C PHE A 85 -2.08 -14.61 -7.22
N LYS A 86 -0.90 -14.84 -7.80
CA LYS A 86 0.29 -14.01 -7.52
C LYS A 86 0.04 -12.53 -7.79
N VAL A 87 -0.65 -12.19 -8.89
CA VAL A 87 -1.04 -10.79 -9.19
C VAL A 87 -1.93 -10.20 -8.09
N ILE A 88 -2.95 -10.96 -7.67
CA ILE A 88 -3.88 -10.55 -6.61
C ILE A 88 -3.14 -10.41 -5.28
N TRP A 89 -2.23 -11.33 -4.99
CA TRP A 89 -1.40 -11.37 -3.78
C TRP A 89 -0.47 -10.17 -3.70
N VAL A 90 0.18 -9.81 -4.81
CA VAL A 90 0.99 -8.59 -4.92
C VAL A 90 0.15 -7.35 -4.65
N ALA A 91 -1.03 -7.23 -5.26
CA ALA A 91 -1.92 -6.10 -5.06
C ALA A 91 -2.38 -6.00 -3.59
N ALA A 92 -2.75 -7.13 -2.98
CA ALA A 92 -3.19 -7.20 -1.60
C ALA A 92 -2.08 -6.78 -0.62
N LEU A 93 -0.88 -7.37 -0.72
CA LEU A 93 0.22 -7.00 0.18
C LEU A 93 0.71 -5.57 -0.03
N SER A 94 0.68 -5.07 -1.28
CA SER A 94 0.97 -3.66 -1.57
C SER A 94 -0.01 -2.72 -0.87
N ASN A 95 -1.31 -3.06 -0.87
CA ASN A 95 -2.33 -2.29 -0.16
C ASN A 95 -2.14 -2.34 1.36
N LEU A 96 -1.86 -3.53 1.92
CA LEU A 96 -1.56 -3.66 3.35
C LEU A 96 -0.33 -2.84 3.75
N GLY A 97 0.71 -2.86 2.93
CA GLY A 97 1.91 -2.03 3.13
C GLY A 97 1.59 -0.53 3.07
N ALA A 98 0.79 -0.10 2.11
CA ALA A 98 0.36 1.30 2.01
C ALA A 98 -0.47 1.73 3.23
N MET A 99 -1.41 0.90 3.69
CA MET A 99 -2.20 1.15 4.90
C MET A 99 -1.31 1.27 6.15
N ALA A 100 -0.39 0.31 6.34
CA ALA A 100 0.57 0.37 7.44
C ALA A 100 1.44 1.63 7.37
N GLY A 101 1.86 2.03 6.17
CA GLY A 101 2.62 3.25 5.92
C GLY A 101 1.83 4.53 6.18
N THR A 102 0.53 4.54 5.93
CA THR A 102 -0.36 5.65 6.31
C THR A 102 -0.39 5.80 7.83
N PHE A 103 -0.66 4.73 8.59
CA PHE A 103 -0.69 4.82 10.06
C PHE A 103 0.67 5.21 10.65
N ALA A 104 1.75 4.61 10.17
CA ALA A 104 3.12 4.93 10.62
C ALA A 104 3.51 6.37 10.23
N GLY A 105 3.15 6.81 9.03
CA GLY A 105 3.40 8.17 8.55
C GLY A 105 2.67 9.21 9.38
N ILE A 106 1.38 9.01 9.65
CA ILE A 106 0.59 9.89 10.54
C ILE A 106 1.22 9.95 11.93
N TYR A 107 1.53 8.79 12.52
CA TYR A 107 2.10 8.71 13.87
C TYR A 107 3.45 9.45 13.97
N LEU A 108 4.33 9.27 12.98
CA LEU A 108 5.61 9.95 12.97
C LEU A 108 5.45 11.45 12.74
N ILE A 109 4.63 11.88 11.78
CA ILE A 109 4.38 13.30 11.53
C ILE A 109 3.83 13.97 12.80
N TRP A 110 2.92 13.31 13.52
CA TRP A 110 2.39 13.77 14.81
C TRP A 110 3.52 14.02 15.81
N LYS A 111 4.39 13.03 16.01
CA LYS A 111 5.50 13.12 16.95
C LYS A 111 6.50 14.22 16.56
N THR A 112 6.82 14.35 15.27
CA THR A 112 7.81 15.32 14.79
C THR A 112 7.30 16.76 14.81
N MET A 113 5.99 16.97 14.65
CA MET A 113 5.39 18.32 14.65
C MET A 113 5.03 18.86 16.04
N GLY A 114 5.21 18.09 17.11
CA GLY A 114 4.98 18.58 18.48
C GLY A 114 3.57 19.12 18.71
N LEU A 115 2.57 18.50 18.06
CA LEU A 115 1.17 18.92 18.22
C LEU A 115 0.68 18.56 19.62
N ASP A 116 0.76 19.53 20.54
CA ASP A 116 0.08 19.50 21.84
C ASP A 116 -1.43 19.51 21.61
N ILE A 117 -2.01 18.32 21.65
CA ILE A 117 -3.46 18.07 21.52
C ILE A 117 -4.25 18.88 22.54
N GLU A 118 -3.68 19.09 23.73
CA GLU A 118 -4.26 19.95 24.76
C GLU A 118 -4.38 21.40 24.27
N ALA A 119 -3.33 21.97 23.66
CA ALA A 119 -3.37 23.33 23.15
C ALA A 119 -4.40 23.49 22.03
N LEU A 120 -4.50 22.52 21.12
CA LEU A 120 -5.48 22.53 20.03
C LEU A 120 -6.91 22.34 20.54
N LEU A 121 -7.13 21.44 21.51
CA LEU A 121 -8.43 21.24 22.15
C LEU A 121 -8.86 22.47 22.95
N GLN A 122 -7.94 23.09 23.69
CA GLN A 122 -8.23 24.33 24.41
C GLN A 122 -8.53 25.47 23.45
N GLN A 123 -7.83 25.57 22.33
CA GLN A 123 -8.08 26.60 21.32
C GLN A 123 -9.42 26.40 20.60
N ILE A 124 -9.81 25.16 20.31
CA ILE A 124 -11.12 24.84 19.75
C ILE A 124 -12.22 25.10 20.78
N LEU A 125 -12.05 24.65 22.03
CA LEU A 125 -13.01 24.90 23.11
C LEU A 125 -13.19 26.40 23.38
N ALA A 126 -12.12 27.19 23.40
CA ALA A 126 -12.15 28.65 23.58
C ALA A 126 -12.66 29.42 22.35
N SER A 127 -12.82 28.77 21.20
CA SER A 127 -13.42 29.37 20.00
C SER A 127 -14.92 29.06 19.88
N VAL A 128 -15.40 28.06 20.64
CA VAL A 128 -16.79 27.57 20.62
C VAL A 128 -17.56 27.96 21.88
N PHE A 129 -16.86 28.17 23.00
CA PHE A 129 -17.36 28.76 24.26
C PHE A 129 -16.67 30.10 24.54
#